data_AF-A0AAD7K8L7-F1
#
_entry.id   AF-A0AAD7K8L7-F1
#
_cell.length_a   1.000
_cell.length_b   1.000
_cell.length_c   1.000
_cell.angle_alpha   90.00
_cell.angle_beta   90.00
_cell.angle_gamma   90.00
#
_symmetry.space_group_name_H-M   'P 1'
#
loop_
_entity.id
_entity.type
_entity.pdbx_description
1 polymer ?
#
loop_
_entity_poly.entity_id
_entity_poly.type
_entity_poly.pdbx_seq_one_letter_code
_entity_poly.pdbx_strand_id
1 'polypeptide(L)'
;YAYGWWKWWAAMQPEEREMIDGMLTCPAEADWSHLSTLHGKDGLVKVVRSVFWWGKYVHEELTDPLDTLAWEDAVQDVSYVLTELTQPAVLK
;
A
#
# COMPACT_ATOMS: atom_id res chain seq x y z
N TYR A 1 8.25 -8.10 -10.17
CA TYR A 1 7.65 -6.76 -9.96
C TYR A 1 7.21 -6.56 -8.52
N ALA A 2 6.47 -7.51 -7.95
CA ALA A 2 5.95 -7.45 -6.57
C ALA A 2 6.99 -7.10 -5.49
N TYR A 3 8.13 -7.80 -5.43
CA TYR A 3 9.13 -7.58 -4.36
C TYR A 3 9.64 -6.13 -4.27
N GLY A 4 9.98 -5.53 -5.41
CA GLY A 4 10.48 -4.15 -5.45
C GLY A 4 9.41 -3.14 -5.05
N TRP A 5 8.16 -3.39 -5.45
CA TRP A 5 7.02 -2.57 -5.08
C TRP A 5 6.75 -2.64 -3.57
N TRP A 6 6.70 -3.83 -2.98
CA TRP A 6 6.49 -4.01 -1.54
C TRP A 6 7.59 -3.38 -0.71
N LYS A 7 8.85 -3.51 -1.11
CA LYS A 7 9.97 -2.85 -0.42
C LYS A 7 9.85 -1.32 -0.46
N TRP A 8 9.44 -0.77 -1.60
CA TRP A 8 9.21 0.67 -1.75
C TRP A 8 7.99 1.14 -0.93
N TRP A 9 6.91 0.37 -0.94
CA TRP A 9 5.68 0.68 -0.22
C TRP A 9 5.87 0.60 1.30
N ALA A 10 6.58 -0.42 1.78
CA ALA A 10 6.93 -0.60 3.20
C ALA A 10 7.76 0.55 3.76
N ALA A 11 8.66 1.12 2.96
CA ALA A 11 9.48 2.26 3.38
C ALA A 11 8.68 3.56 3.59
N MET A 12 7.41 3.60 3.19
CA MET A 12 6.50 4.71 3.42
C MET A 12 5.57 4.50 4.61
N GLN A 13 5.56 3.30 5.20
CA GLN A 13 4.61 2.97 6.25
C GLN A 13 5.08 3.46 7.63
N PRO A 14 4.12 3.65 8.56
CA PRO A 14 4.46 3.89 9.96
C PRO A 14 5.22 2.70 10.55
N GLU A 15 6.02 2.95 11.59
CA GLU A 15 6.88 1.93 12.20
C GLU A 15 6.09 0.78 12.85
N GLU A 16 4.84 1.04 13.23
CA GLU A 16 3.89 0.07 13.77
C GLU A 16 3.46 -0.98 12.75
N ARG A 17 3.69 -0.73 11.45
CA ARG A 17 3.41 -1.67 10.37
C ARG A 17 4.67 -2.46 10.04
N GLU A 18 4.78 -3.63 10.66
CA GLU A 18 5.86 -4.56 10.42
C GLU A 18 5.65 -5.37 9.15
N MET A 19 6.74 -5.75 8.47
CA MET A 19 6.70 -6.68 7.34
C MET A 19 6.85 -8.12 7.85
N ILE A 20 5.77 -8.90 7.77
CA ILE A 20 5.73 -10.32 8.15
C ILE A 20 5.34 -11.13 6.93
N ASP A 21 6.14 -12.13 6.57
CA ASP A 21 5.92 -13.02 5.41
C ASP A 21 5.67 -12.28 4.07
N GLY A 22 6.23 -11.08 3.92
CA GLY A 22 6.11 -10.27 2.70
C GLY A 22 4.86 -9.39 2.64
N MET A 23 4.07 -9.33 3.72
CA MET A 23 2.93 -8.42 3.88
C MET A 23 3.13 -7.48 5.06
N LEU A 24 2.50 -6.31 5.02
CA LEU A 24 2.51 -5.36 6.12
C LEU A 24 1.39 -5.70 7.12
N THR A 25 1.68 -5.60 8.41
CA THR A 25 0.67 -5.76 9.46
C THR A 25 -0.37 -4.62 9.41
N CYS A 26 -1.56 -4.88 9.96
CA CYS A 26 -2.64 -3.90 10.11
C CYS A 26 -2.90 -3.68 11.60
N PRO A 27 -2.07 -2.89 12.29
CA PRO A 27 -2.24 -2.62 13.72
C PRO A 27 -3.55 -1.85 13.97
N ALA A 28 -4.10 -1.98 15.19
CA ALA A 28 -5.31 -1.25 15.58
C ALA A 28 -5.06 0.27 15.73
N GLU A 29 -3.81 0.66 15.95
CA GLU A 29 -3.37 2.05 16.07
C GLU A 29 -2.02 2.20 15.36
N ALA A 30 -1.89 3.23 14.52
CA ALA A 30 -0.64 3.61 13.88
C ALA A 30 -0.60 5.13 13.67
N ASP A 31 0.57 5.74 13.83
CA ASP A 31 0.74 7.16 13.52
C ASP A 31 0.93 7.43 12.03
N TRP A 32 -0.19 7.74 11.36
CA TRP A 32 -0.21 8.09 9.95
C TRP A 32 0.23 9.54 9.65
N SER A 33 0.57 10.35 10.66
CA SER A 33 0.88 11.78 10.48
C SER A 33 2.05 12.02 9.52
N HIS A 34 3.04 11.12 9.52
CA HIS A 34 4.22 11.19 8.65
C HIS A 34 3.88 11.00 7.14
N LEU A 35 2.77 10.35 6.79
CA LEU A 35 2.34 10.25 5.39
C LEU A 35 1.91 11.62 4.83
N SER A 36 1.44 12.54 5.67
CA SER A 36 1.11 13.91 5.24
C SER A 36 2.36 14.71 4.84
N THR A 37 3.53 14.34 5.36
CA THR A 37 4.80 15.04 5.12
C THR A 37 5.67 14.36 4.06
N LEU A 38 5.57 13.04 3.91
CA LEU A 38 6.40 12.25 2.99
C LEU A 38 6.06 12.44 1.49
N HIS A 39 4.82 12.80 1.15
CA HIS A 39 4.33 12.56 -0.21
C HIS A 39 4.36 13.77 -1.17
N GLY A 40 4.81 14.94 -0.71
CA GLY A 40 4.83 16.16 -1.53
C GLY A 40 3.47 16.45 -2.19
N LYS A 41 3.48 17.14 -3.32
CA LYS A 41 2.23 17.56 -4.01
C LYS A 41 1.37 16.41 -4.57
N ASP A 42 1.96 15.24 -4.80
CA ASP A 42 1.29 14.13 -5.49
C ASP A 42 0.76 13.05 -4.52
N GLY A 43 1.06 13.15 -3.22
CA GLY A 43 0.40 12.33 -2.21
C GLY A 43 0.57 10.81 -2.42
N LEU A 44 -0.46 10.08 -2.00
CA LEU A 44 -0.64 8.67 -2.28
C LEU A 44 -1.16 8.39 -3.71
N VAL A 45 -1.42 9.42 -4.52
CA VAL A 45 -1.89 9.24 -5.91
C VAL A 45 -0.86 8.47 -6.74
N LYS A 46 0.44 8.64 -6.46
CA LYS A 46 1.51 7.85 -7.08
C LYS A 46 1.40 6.36 -6.74
N VAL A 47 1.02 6.03 -5.51
CA VAL A 47 0.83 4.64 -5.06
C VAL A 47 -0.37 4.03 -5.79
N VAL A 48 -1.52 4.72 -5.79
CA VAL A 48 -2.72 4.27 -6.53
C VAL A 48 -2.41 4.07 -8.01
N ARG A 49 -1.69 5.01 -8.64
CA ARG A 49 -1.27 4.88 -10.03
C ARG A 49 -0.37 3.66 -10.25
N SER A 50 0.57 3.40 -9.34
CA SER A 50 1.48 2.25 -9.46
C SER A 50 0.72 0.91 -9.42
N VAL A 51 -0.24 0.77 -8.51
CA VAL A 51 -1.08 -0.43 -8.39
C VAL A 51 -2.01 -0.58 -9.60
N PHE A 52 -2.55 0.52 -10.13
CA PHE A 52 -3.36 0.49 -11.35
C PHE A 52 -2.59 -0.04 -12.56
N TRP A 53 -1.38 0.47 -12.82
CA TRP A 53 -0.58 0.01 -13.96
C TRP A 53 -0.05 -1.41 -13.77
N TRP A 54 0.25 -1.81 -12.53
CA TRP A 54 0.60 -3.19 -12.22
C TRP A 54 -0.59 -4.12 -12.52
N GLY A 55 -1.80 -3.81 -12.05
CA GLY A 55 -3.00 -4.62 -12.33
C GLY A 55 -3.30 -4.72 -13.81
N LYS A 56 -3.18 -3.61 -14.56
CA LYS A 56 -3.30 -3.63 -16.02
C LYS A 56 -2.34 -4.65 -16.65
N TYR A 57 -1.06 -4.61 -16.27
CA TYR A 57 -0.06 -5.54 -16.78
C TYR A 57 -0.35 -7.00 -16.39
N VAL A 58 -0.77 -7.24 -15.14
CA VAL A 58 -1.18 -8.57 -14.66
C VAL A 58 -2.31 -9.15 -15.50
N HIS A 59 -3.34 -8.35 -15.81
CA HIS A 59 -4.51 -8.84 -16.54
C HIS A 59 -4.32 -8.92 -18.06
N GLU A 60 -3.42 -8.12 -18.64
CA GLU A 60 -3.20 -8.09 -20.09
C GLU A 60 -2.05 -8.99 -20.55
N GLU A 61 -0.99 -9.15 -19.73
CA GLU A 61 0.30 -9.70 -20.18
C GLU A 61 0.78 -10.90 -19.37
N LEU A 62 0.25 -11.15 -18.17
CA LEU A 62 0.67 -12.25 -17.30
C LEU A 62 -0.39 -13.35 -17.22
N THR A 63 0.07 -14.58 -17.04
CA THR A 63 -0.79 -15.76 -16.90
C THR A 63 -0.60 -16.48 -15.57
N ASP A 64 0.38 -16.07 -14.75
CA ASP A 64 0.67 -16.70 -13.46
C ASP A 64 -0.35 -16.22 -12.40
N PRO A 65 -1.14 -17.13 -11.80
CA PRO A 65 -2.05 -16.78 -10.71
C PRO A 65 -1.37 -16.11 -9.51
N LEU A 66 -0.08 -16.39 -9.27
CA LEU A 66 0.68 -15.79 -8.17
C LEU A 66 0.91 -14.28 -8.37
N ASP A 67 1.05 -13.82 -9.62
CA ASP A 67 1.18 -12.39 -9.91
C ASP A 67 -0.14 -11.66 -9.67
N THR A 68 -1.28 -12.32 -9.95
CA THR A 68 -2.62 -11.80 -9.62
C THR A 68 -2.80 -11.68 -8.13
N LEU A 69 -2.49 -12.72 -7.36
CA LEU A 69 -2.60 -12.69 -5.90
C LEU A 69 -1.73 -11.59 -5.29
N ALA A 70 -0.48 -11.47 -5.74
CA ALA A 70 0.42 -10.43 -5.23
C ALA A 70 -0.08 -8.99 -5.53
N TRP A 71 -0.77 -8.80 -6.66
CA TRP A 71 -1.41 -7.53 -6.98
C TRP A 71 -2.66 -7.28 -6.14
N GLU A 72 -3.52 -8.29 -5.95
CA GLU A 72 -4.72 -8.20 -5.10
C GLU A 72 -4.35 -7.85 -3.66
N ASP A 73 -3.30 -8.47 -3.13
CA ASP A 73 -2.72 -8.16 -1.82
C ASP A 73 -2.28 -6.69 -1.71
N ALA A 74 -1.62 -6.17 -2.75
CA ALA A 74 -1.22 -4.77 -2.80
C ALA A 74 -2.43 -3.81 -2.86
N VAL A 75 -3.49 -4.17 -3.62
CA VAL A 75 -4.75 -3.41 -3.67
C VAL A 75 -5.40 -3.38 -2.28
N GLN A 76 -5.45 -4.52 -1.60
CA GLN A 76 -6.05 -4.65 -0.28
C GLN A 76 -5.30 -3.78 0.75
N ASP A 77 -3.96 -3.82 0.74
CA ASP A 77 -3.14 -3.03 1.65
C ASP A 77 -3.30 -1.52 1.42
N VAL A 78 -3.23 -1.08 0.16
CA VAL A 78 -3.44 0.34 -0.19
C VAL A 78 -4.84 0.80 0.19
N SER A 79 -5.86 -0.05 0.00
CA SER A 79 -7.23 0.27 0.40
C SER A 79 -7.37 0.43 1.92
N TYR A 80 -6.68 -0.43 2.69
CA TYR A 80 -6.61 -0.29 4.14
C TYR A 80 -5.99 1.05 4.55
N VAL A 81 -4.82 1.41 4.00
CA VAL A 81 -4.17 2.70 4.32
C VAL A 81 -5.03 3.90 3.96
N LEU A 82 -5.65 3.88 2.77
CA LEU A 82 -6.56 4.96 2.37
C LEU A 82 -7.76 5.06 3.30
N THR A 83 -8.28 3.93 3.79
CA THR A 83 -9.39 3.91 4.74
C THR A 83 -8.97 4.56 6.06
N GLU A 84 -7.84 4.15 6.64
CA GLU A 84 -7.29 4.72 7.88
C GLU A 84 -7.08 6.24 7.78
N LEU A 85 -6.56 6.73 6.65
CA LEU A 85 -6.34 8.16 6.42
C LEU A 85 -7.62 8.98 6.25
N THR A 86 -8.73 8.34 5.88
CA THR A 86 -10.03 9.00 5.71
C THR A 86 -10.91 8.94 6.95
N GLN A 87 -10.52 8.15 7.96
CA GLN A 87 -11.23 8.16 9.23
C GLN A 87 -11.07 9.55 9.86
N PRO A 88 -12.17 10.20 10.29
CA PRO A 88 -12.05 11.44 11.03
C PRO A 88 -11.19 11.16 12.24
N ALA A 89 -10.21 12.04 12.52
CA ALA A 89 -9.39 11.97 13.72
C ALA A 89 -10.33 11.91 14.92
N VAL A 90 -10.60 10.71 15.42
CA VAL A 90 -11.25 10.54 16.70
C VAL A 90 -10.26 11.17 17.65
N LEU A 91 -10.66 12.30 18.24
CA LEU A 91 -9.96 12.94 19.34
C LEU A 91 -9.66 11.85 20.38
N LYS A 92 -8.46 11.28 20.32
CA LYS A 92 -7.90 10.40 21.34
C LYS A 92 -7.07 11.26 22.27
#